data_AF-A0A1E3HUA4-F1
#
_entry.id   AF-A0A1E3HUA4-F1
#
_cell.length_a   1.000
_cell.length_b   1.000
_cell.length_c   1.000
_cell.angle_alpha   90.00
_cell.angle_beta   90.00
_cell.angle_gamma   90.00
#
_symmetry.space_group_name_H-M   'P 1'
#
loop_
_entity.id
_entity.type
_entity.pdbx_description
1 polymer ?
#
loop_
_entity_poly.entity_id
_entity_poly.type
_entity_poly.pdbx_seq_one_letter_code
_entity_poly.pdbx_strand_id
1 'polypeptide(L)' 'MSERLQEVADIPRQFVKEGTQFVNRCTKPSAEEYKQLCRAIAIGFGVMGVIGYVVKLIHIPINNILVYVAPPKSDSKHIY' A
#
# COMPACT_ATOMS: atom_id res chain seq x y z
N MET A 1 0.00 -38.36 20.47
CA MET A 1 -0.49 -36.97 20.23
C MET A 1 0.66 -36.00 19.95
N SER A 2 1.86 -36.23 20.50
CA SER A 2 3.09 -35.45 20.24
C SER A 2 3.70 -35.62 18.84
N GLU A 3 3.63 -36.81 18.24
CA GLU A 3 4.21 -37.08 16.90
C GLU A 3 3.53 -36.27 15.78
N ARG A 4 2.22 -36.05 15.87
CA ARG A 4 1.47 -35.21 14.90
C ARG A 4 1.83 -33.73 15.01
N LEU A 5 2.18 -33.26 16.20
CA LEU A 5 2.59 -31.87 16.43
C LEU A 5 4.02 -31.61 15.92
N GLN A 6 4.91 -32.59 16.02
CA GLN A 6 6.25 -32.50 15.42
C GLN A 6 6.19 -32.53 13.89
N GLU A 7 5.39 -33.44 13.31
CA GLU A 7 5.20 -33.54 11.85
C GLU A 7 4.63 -32.24 11.26
N VAL A 8 3.67 -31.60 11.93
CA VAL A 8 3.12 -30.30 11.52
C VAL A 8 4.11 -29.15 11.73
N ALA A 9 5.02 -29.24 12.72
CA ALA A 9 6.04 -28.22 12.98
C ALA A 9 7.25 -28.31 12.03
N ASP A 10 7.53 -29.47 11.44
CA ASP A 10 8.61 -29.64 10.47
C ASP A 10 8.28 -29.00 9.10
N ILE A 11 7.00 -28.95 8.72
CA ILE A 11 6.54 -28.31 7.47
C ILE A 11 6.92 -26.82 7.37
N PRO A 12 6.59 -25.94 8.33
CA PRO A 12 6.97 -24.53 8.26
C PRO A 12 8.50 -24.35 8.33
N ARG A 13 9.21 -25.25 9.01
CA ARG A 13 10.67 -25.20 9.11
C ARG A 13 11.35 -25.54 7.79
N GLN A 14 10.83 -26.52 7.06
CA GLN A 14 11.26 -26.82 5.69
C GLN A 14 10.93 -25.67 4.74
N PHE A 15 9.72 -25.10 4.84
CA PHE A 15 9.30 -23.96 4.00
C PHE A 15 10.20 -22.73 4.17
N VAL A 16 10.59 -22.37 5.39
CA VAL A 16 11.52 -21.25 5.63
C VAL A 16 12.91 -21.55 5.05
N LYS A 17 13.37 -22.80 5.18
CA LYS A 17 14.66 -23.23 4.65
C LYS A 17 14.68 -23.15 3.12
N GLU A 18 13.64 -23.64 2.46
CA GLU A 18 13.47 -23.59 1.01
C GLU A 18 13.27 -22.14 0.51
N GLY A 19 12.47 -21.35 1.23
CA GLY A 19 12.28 -19.92 0.93
C GLY A 19 13.58 -19.11 1.01
N THR A 20 14.43 -19.41 1.98
CA THR A 20 15.75 -18.76 2.10
C THR A 20 16.68 -19.14 0.94
N GLN A 21 16.69 -20.42 0.55
CA GLN A 21 17.44 -20.85 -0.64
C GLN A 21 16.93 -20.18 -1.92
N PHE A 22 15.62 -20.04 -2.06
CA PHE A 22 15.00 -19.37 -3.20
C PHE A 22 15.42 -17.90 -3.27
N VAL A 23 15.29 -17.14 -2.19
CA VAL A 23 15.69 -15.72 -2.14
C VAL A 23 17.19 -15.55 -2.44
N ASN A 24 18.03 -16.49 -2.01
CA ASN A 24 19.46 -16.47 -2.31
C ASN A 24 19.79 -16.76 -3.78
N ARG A 25 18.89 -17.42 -4.53
CA ARG A 25 19.02 -17.62 -5.99
C ARG A 25 18.45 -16.47 -6.82
N CYS A 26 17.64 -15.59 -6.23
CA CYS A 26 17.14 -14.41 -6.92
C CYS A 26 18.28 -13.44 -7.24
N THR A 27 18.24 -12.85 -8.44
CA THR A 27 19.14 -11.75 -8.81
C THR A 27 18.82 -10.53 -7.95
N LYS A 28 19.75 -10.17 -7.06
CA LYS A 28 19.61 -8.98 -6.22
C LYS A 28 19.93 -7.74 -7.05
N PRO A 29 19.12 -6.67 -6.95
CA PRO A 29 19.40 -5.44 -7.68
C PRO A 29 20.73 -4.85 -7.21
N SER A 30 21.48 -4.30 -8.15
CA SER A 30 22.67 -3.50 -7.86
C SER A 30 22.30 -2.18 -7.18
N ALA A 31 23.27 -1.54 -6.52
CA ALA A 31 23.03 -0.27 -5.83
C ALA A 31 22.50 0.85 -6.76
N GLU A 32 22.92 0.84 -8.03
CA GLU A 32 22.49 1.84 -9.02
C GLU A 32 21.06 1.58 -9.51
N GLU A 33 20.69 0.33 -9.78
CA GLU A 33 19.32 -0.04 -10.15
C GLU A 33 18.34 0.28 -9.02
N TYR A 34 18.73 0.01 -7.78
CA TYR A 34 17.92 0.35 -6.61
C TYR A 34 17.70 1.87 -6.49
N LYS A 35 18.76 2.68 -6.64
CA LYS A 35 18.64 4.15 -6.61
C LYS A 35 17.74 4.67 -7.74
N GLN A 36 17.86 4.11 -8.95
CA GLN A 36 17.03 4.50 -10.08
C GLN A 36 15.55 4.18 -9.82
N LEU A 37 15.25 3.00 -9.27
CA LEU A 37 13.89 2.62 -8.86
C LEU A 37 13.35 3.55 -7.77
N CYS A 38 14.14 3.81 -6.72
CA CYS A 38 13.76 4.73 -5.65
C CYS A 38 13.47 6.13 -6.17
N ARG A 39 14.27 6.63 -7.11
CA ARG A 39 14.05 7.93 -7.75
C ARG A 39 12.73 7.95 -8.53
N ALA A 40 12.45 6.91 -9.31
CA ALA A 40 11.20 6.80 -10.06
C ALA A 40 9.98 6.77 -9.13
N ILE A 41 10.03 5.95 -8.07
CA ILE A 41 8.96 5.86 -7.07
C ILE A 41 8.78 7.19 -6.34
N ALA A 42 9.87 7.86 -5.94
CA ALA A 42 9.81 9.13 -5.23
C ALA A 42 9.14 10.23 -6.08
N ILE A 43 9.45 10.29 -7.38
CA ILE A 43 8.81 11.23 -8.30
C ILE A 43 7.32 10.90 -8.43
N GLY A 44 6.97 9.62 -8.64
CA GLY A 44 5.57 9.19 -8.73
C GLY A 44 4.77 9.51 -7.47
N PHE A 45 5.32 9.22 -6.29
CA PHE A 45 4.71 9.54 -5.01
C PHE A 45 4.54 11.04 -4.81
N GLY A 46 5.55 11.84 -5.18
CA GLY A 46 5.48 13.29 -5.13
C GLY A 46 4.34 13.84 -6.00
N VAL A 47 4.21 13.38 -7.24
CA VAL A 47 3.15 13.81 -8.15
C VAL A 47 1.77 13.41 -7.61
N MET A 48 1.58 12.16 -7.19
CA MET A 48 0.29 11.68 -6.66
C MET A 48 -0.09 12.40 -5.36
N GLY A 49 0.89 12.66 -4.49
CA GLY A 49 0.69 13.42 -3.26
C GLY A 49 0.28 14.88 -3.52
N VAL A 50 0.96 15.55 -4.45
CA VAL A 50 0.63 16.94 -4.82
C VAL A 50 -0.75 17.03 -5.46
N ILE A 51 -1.09 16.13 -6.39
CA ILE A 51 -2.43 16.09 -7.00
C ILE A 51 -3.51 15.92 -5.92
N GLY A 52 -3.32 14.95 -5.01
CA GLY A 52 -4.26 14.73 -3.90
C GLY A 52 -4.41 15.96 -2.99
N TYR A 53 -3.32 16.67 -2.72
CA TYR A 53 -3.34 17.90 -1.91
C TYR A 53 -4.11 19.03 -2.60
N VAL A 54 -3.85 19.27 -3.89
CA VAL A 54 -4.53 20.33 -4.67
C VAL A 54 -6.02 20.05 -4.79
N VAL A 55 -6.42 18.80 -5.08
CA VAL A 55 -7.83 18.39 -5.13
C VAL A 55 -8.51 18.63 -3.78
N LYS A 56 -7.86 18.25 -2.67
CA LYS A 56 -8.40 18.53 -1.33
C LYS A 56 -8.52 20.03 -1.05
N LEU A 57 -7.51 20.82 -1.41
CA LEU A 57 -7.52 22.27 -1.20
C LEU A 57 -8.68 22.95 -1.93
N ILE A 58 -9.01 22.52 -3.15
CA ILE A 58 -10.12 23.08 -3.93
C ILE A 58 -11.47 22.61 -3.36
N HIS A 59 -11.56 21.37 -2.89
CA HIS A 59 -12.81 20.82 -2.36
C HIS A 59 -13.23 21.41 -1.00
N ILE A 60 -12.29 21.84 -0.14
CA ILE A 60 -12.60 22.46 1.17
C ILE A 60 -13.47 23.73 1.04
N PRO A 61 -13.10 24.76 0.26
CA PRO A 61 -13.93 25.96 0.09
C PRO A 61 -15.21 25.67 -0.68
N ILE A 62 -15.18 24.75 -1.65
CA ILE A 62 -16.39 24.34 -2.39
C ILE A 62 -17.40 23.71 -1.43
N ASN A 63 -16.97 22.81 -0.54
CA ASN A 63 -17.86 22.23 0.46
C ASN A 63 -18.39 23.28 1.44
N ASN A 64 -17.56 24.25 1.84
CA ASN A 64 -17.99 25.34 2.72
C ASN A 64 -19.04 26.26 2.07
N ILE A 65 -18.89 26.60 0.77
CA ILE A 65 -19.87 27.42 0.03
C ILE A 65 -21.13 26.61 -0.31
N LEU A 66 -20.97 25.35 -0.73
CA LEU A 66 -22.10 24.48 -1.07
C LEU A 66 -22.97 24.18 0.16
N VAL A 67 -22.39 23.95 1.34
CA VAL A 67 -23.18 23.74 2.57
C VAL A 67 -23.98 24.99 2.97
N TYR A 68 -23.54 26.19 2.59
CA TYR A 68 -24.26 27.43 2.88
C TYR A 68 -25.33 27.77 1.81
N VAL A 69 -25.14 27.34 0.56
CA VAL A 69 -26.02 27.66 -0.59
C VAL A 69 -26.96 26.51 -0.97
N ALA A 70 -26.62 25.26 -0.66
CA ALA A 70 -27.44 24.11 -1.02
C ALA A 70 -28.55 23.86 0.03
N PRO A 71 -29.80 23.58 -0.39
CA PRO A 71 -30.75 22.94 0.51
C PRO A 71 -30.15 21.62 1.03
N PRO A 72 -30.49 21.20 2.26
CA PRO A 72 -29.88 20.03 2.89
C PRO A 72 -29.99 18.82 1.95
N LYS A 73 -28.86 18.32 1.46
CA LYS A 73 -28.85 17.02 0.79
C LYS A 73 -29.11 15.98 1.87
N SER A 74 -30.25 15.30 1.74
CA SER A 74 -30.56 14.09 2.47
C SER A 74 -29.39 13.12 2.32
N ASP A 75 -28.59 13.00 3.39
CA ASP A 75 -27.45 12.09 3.50
C ASP A 75 -27.96 10.65 3.39
N SER A 76 -27.93 10.09 2.18
CA SER A 76 -28.04 8.64 2.01
C SER A 76 -26.65 8.01 2.17
N LYS A 77 -26.08 8.09 3.38
CA LYS A 77 -24.95 7.27 3.81
C LYS A 77 -25.43 5.95 4.39
N HIS A 78 -25.95 5.12 3.51
CA HIS A 78 -26.12 3.67 3.60
C HIS A 78 -26.39 3.35 2.12
N ILE A 79 -25.60 2.57 1.39
CA ILE A 79 -25.19 1.18 1.59
C ILE A 79 -24.02 0.93 0.61
N TYR A 80 -23.06 0.09 1.04
CA TYR A 80 -21.87 -0.49 0.35
C TYR A 80 -20.58 0.35 0.36
#